data_AF-A0A1L3NGR6-F1
#
_entry.id   AF-A0A1L3NGR6-F1
#
_cell.length_a   1.000
_cell.length_b   1.000
_cell.length_c   1.000
_cell.angle_alpha   90.00
_cell.angle_beta   90.00
_cell.angle_gamma   90.00
#
_symmetry.space_group_name_H-M   'P 1'
#
loop_
_entity.id
_entity.type
_entity.pdbx_description
1 polymer ?
#
loop_
_entity_poly.entity_id
_entity_poly.type
_entity_poly.pdbx_seq_one_letter_code
_entity_poly.pdbx_strand_id
1 'polypeptide(L)'
;MNNNKCKKYRFTLKYIPYIVIVIAIIMGILFGINFALNNISYNYNKKLQIENRNFEKAEKLIEKELGINKKFMYIDLEDESCGTVQTKGKKYKVIFYTQKIKGEKEWYEPIRIKNIVQLK
;
A
#
# COMPACT_ATOMS: atom_id res chain seq x y z
N MET A 1 38.11 28.58 -62.12
CA MET A 1 36.74 28.91 -61.65
C MET A 1 36.29 27.88 -60.63
N ASN A 2 35.41 28.33 -59.72
CA ASN A 2 35.18 27.86 -58.35
C ASN A 2 34.74 26.38 -58.20
N ASN A 3 35.56 25.56 -57.53
CA ASN A 3 35.17 24.23 -57.02
C ASN A 3 34.48 24.38 -55.64
N ASN A 4 33.26 24.89 -55.62
CA ASN A 4 32.49 25.04 -54.39
C ASN A 4 31.77 23.73 -54.02
N LYS A 5 32.49 22.91 -53.24
CA LYS A 5 32.04 22.09 -52.12
C LYS A 5 30.53 21.77 -52.06
N CYS A 6 30.10 20.72 -52.76
CA CYS A 6 28.91 19.97 -52.39
C CYS A 6 29.33 18.75 -51.53
N LYS A 7 29.77 18.99 -50.30
CA LYS A 7 29.86 17.95 -49.25
C LYS A 7 28.86 18.31 -48.17
N LYS A 8 27.59 17.93 -48.36
CA LYS A 8 26.55 18.21 -47.37
C LYS A 8 25.61 17.01 -47.25
N TYR A 9 25.55 16.44 -46.04
CA TYR A 9 24.54 15.52 -45.50
C TYR A 9 24.58 14.01 -45.79
N ARG A 10 25.65 13.42 -46.31
CA ARG A 10 25.72 11.93 -46.39
C ARG A 10 26.03 11.24 -45.05
N PHE A 11 26.49 12.00 -44.05
CA PHE A 11 26.94 11.47 -42.75
C PHE A 11 25.84 11.36 -41.69
N THR A 12 24.68 11.99 -41.87
CA THR A 12 23.61 12.02 -40.86
C THR A 12 22.55 10.94 -41.07
N LEU A 13 22.25 10.54 -42.30
CA LEU A 13 21.21 9.54 -42.62
C LEU A 13 21.51 8.11 -42.15
N LYS A 14 22.80 7.72 -42.10
CA LYS A 14 23.20 6.34 -41.74
C LYS A 14 22.96 6.01 -40.26
N TYR A 15 22.95 7.02 -39.39
CA TYR A 15 22.78 6.86 -37.94
C TYR A 15 21.33 7.07 -37.47
N ILE A 16 20.44 7.60 -38.32
CA ILE A 16 19.00 7.75 -38.02
C ILE A 16 18.37 6.44 -37.49
N PRO A 17 18.55 5.27 -38.13
CA PRO A 17 17.94 4.04 -37.61
C PRO A 17 18.47 3.66 -36.22
N TYR A 18 19.76 3.88 -35.95
CA TYR A 18 20.35 3.64 -34.64
C TYR A 18 19.77 4.56 -33.57
N ILE A 19 19.58 5.85 -33.88
CA ILE A 19 18.98 6.82 -32.95
C ILE A 19 17.53 6.44 -32.63
N VAL A 20 16.75 6.01 -33.63
CA VAL A 20 15.37 5.56 -33.44
C VAL A 20 15.30 4.31 -32.54
N ILE A 21 16.22 3.36 -32.72
CA ILE A 21 16.31 2.17 -31.86
C ILE A 21 16.62 2.55 -30.42
N VAL A 22 17.57 3.46 -30.19
CA VAL A 22 17.93 3.93 -28.85
C VAL A 22 16.73 4.63 -28.17
N ILE A 23 15.99 5.47 -28.90
CA ILE A 23 14.78 6.11 -28.37
C ILE A 23 13.73 5.07 -28.01
N ALA A 24 13.50 4.06 -28.86
CA ALA A 24 12.55 2.99 -28.58
C ALA A 24 12.93 2.19 -27.31
N ILE A 25 14.23 1.91 -27.12
CA ILE A 25 14.73 1.25 -25.90
C ILE A 25 14.47 2.13 -24.66
N ILE A 26 14.81 3.42 -24.73
CA ILE A 26 14.58 4.35 -23.60
C ILE A 26 13.09 4.43 -23.24
N MET A 27 12.21 4.54 -24.25
CA MET A 27 10.76 4.57 -24.05
C MET A 27 10.24 3.26 -23.47
N GLY A 28 10.77 2.12 -23.91
CA GLY A 28 10.44 0.80 -23.35
C GLY A 28 10.82 0.69 -21.87
N ILE A 29 12.00 1.19 -21.49
CA ILE A 29 12.46 1.23 -20.10
C ILE A 29 11.55 2.14 -19.27
N LEU A 30 11.26 3.35 -19.74
CA LEU A 30 10.38 4.30 -19.05
C LEU A 30 8.96 3.73 -18.85
N PHE A 31 8.41 3.07 -19.87
CA PHE A 31 7.11 2.42 -19.78
C PHE A 31 7.13 1.28 -18.76
N GLY A 32 8.17 0.43 -18.78
CA GLY A 32 8.33 -0.65 -17.81
C GLY A 32 8.41 -0.17 -16.36
N ILE A 33 9.19 0.90 -16.10
CA ILE A 33 9.30 1.52 -14.78
C ILE A 33 7.96 2.08 -14.32
N ASN A 34 7.26 2.85 -15.17
CA ASN A 34 5.96 3.41 -14.84
C ASN A 34 4.91 2.33 -14.54
N PHE A 35 4.88 1.25 -15.32
CA PHE A 35 3.98 0.13 -15.07
C PHE A 35 4.26 -0.54 -13.72
N ALA A 36 5.54 -0.79 -13.40
CA ALA A 36 5.93 -1.38 -12.13
C ALA A 36 5.55 -0.49 -10.93
N LEU A 37 5.86 0.81 -11.01
CA LEU A 37 5.53 1.78 -9.94
C LEU A 37 4.01 1.89 -9.72
N ASN A 38 3.21 1.90 -10.78
CA ASN A 38 1.76 1.96 -10.67
C ASN A 38 1.19 0.73 -9.96
N ASN A 39 1.67 -0.47 -10.28
CA ASN A 39 1.22 -1.69 -9.61
C ASN A 39 1.63 -1.73 -8.14
N ILE A 40 2.84 -1.30 -7.81
CA ILE A 40 3.31 -1.20 -6.42
C ILE A 40 2.43 -0.23 -5.64
N SER A 41 2.21 0.97 -6.19
CA SER A 41 1.36 2.00 -5.58
C SER A 41 -0.08 1.51 -5.37
N TYR A 42 -0.67 0.86 -6.38
CA TYR A 42 -2.00 0.29 -6.28
C TYR A 42 -2.11 -0.74 -5.14
N ASN A 43 -1.18 -1.69 -5.07
CA ASN A 43 -1.17 -2.72 -4.03
C ASN A 43 -0.96 -2.13 -2.63
N TYR A 44 -0.07 -1.14 -2.50
CA TYR A 44 0.16 -0.43 -1.24
C TYR A 44 -1.10 0.30 -0.76
N ASN A 45 -1.73 1.08 -1.64
CA ASN A 45 -2.94 1.83 -1.30
C ASN A 45 -4.09 0.90 -0.90
N LYS A 46 -4.20 -0.27 -1.55
CA LYS A 46 -5.18 -1.29 -1.21
C LYS A 46 -4.94 -1.87 0.19
N LYS A 47 -3.68 -2.23 0.49
CA LYS A 47 -3.27 -2.73 1.81
C LYS A 47 -3.62 -1.73 2.92
N LEU A 48 -3.23 -0.47 2.74
CA LEU A 48 -3.50 0.59 3.72
C LEU A 48 -5.00 0.80 3.95
N GLN A 49 -5.84 0.71 2.91
CA GLN A 49 -7.29 0.82 3.06
C GLN A 49 -7.89 -0.33 3.89
N ILE A 50 -7.40 -1.56 3.71
CA ILE A 50 -7.87 -2.72 4.47
C ILE A 50 -7.46 -2.58 5.94
N GLU A 51 -6.21 -2.23 6.22
CA GLU A 51 -5.70 -2.00 7.57
C GLU A 51 -6.50 -0.93 8.31
N ASN A 52 -6.74 0.23 7.66
CA ASN A 52 -7.54 1.30 8.25
C ASN A 52 -8.99 0.87 8.54
N ARG A 53 -9.62 0.13 7.63
CA ARG A 53 -10.98 -0.40 7.84
C ARG A 53 -11.02 -1.39 9.00
N ASN A 54 -10.03 -2.27 9.09
CA ASN A 54 -9.93 -3.26 10.16
C ASN A 54 -9.70 -2.60 11.52
N PHE A 55 -8.84 -1.58 11.55
CA PHE A 55 -8.62 -0.77 12.75
C PHE A 55 -9.91 -0.11 13.20
N GLU A 56 -10.64 0.57 12.31
CA GLU A 56 -11.92 1.21 12.64
C GLU A 56 -12.97 0.20 13.16
N LYS A 57 -13.01 -1.01 12.59
CA LYS A 57 -13.87 -2.09 13.09
C LYS A 57 -13.46 -2.53 14.50
N ALA A 58 -12.18 -2.72 14.75
CA ALA A 58 -11.66 -3.06 16.07
C ALA A 58 -12.01 -1.97 17.11
N GLU A 59 -11.81 -0.70 16.78
CA GLU A 59 -12.18 0.43 17.66
C GLU A 59 -13.66 0.38 18.05
N LYS A 60 -14.56 0.16 17.08
CA LYS A 60 -16.01 0.08 17.33
C LYS A 60 -16.38 -1.10 18.22
N LEU A 61 -15.74 -2.25 18.02
CA LEU A 61 -15.96 -3.43 18.86
C LEU A 61 -15.48 -3.18 20.30
N ILE A 62 -14.30 -2.59 20.47
CA ILE A 62 -13.74 -2.26 21.79
C ILE A 62 -14.60 -1.19 22.49
N GLU A 63 -15.01 -0.14 21.78
CA GLU A 63 -15.87 0.92 22.33
C GLU A 63 -17.19 0.37 22.84
N LYS A 64 -17.80 -0.56 22.09
CA LYS A 64 -19.02 -1.24 22.50
C LYS A 64 -18.83 -2.13 23.74
N GLU A 65 -17.71 -2.86 23.81
CA GLU A 65 -17.43 -3.81 24.89
C GLU A 65 -17.03 -3.12 26.19
N LEU A 66 -16.19 -2.08 26.11
CA LEU A 66 -15.72 -1.33 27.27
C LEU A 66 -16.66 -0.20 27.69
N GLY A 67 -17.60 0.21 26.83
CA GLY A 67 -18.48 1.36 27.07
C GLY A 67 -17.70 2.68 27.19
N ILE A 68 -16.53 2.78 26.56
CA ILE A 68 -15.66 3.95 26.57
C ILE A 68 -15.51 4.44 25.15
N ASN A 69 -15.72 5.74 24.93
CA ASN A 69 -15.56 6.31 23.60
C ASN A 69 -14.12 6.16 23.11
N LYS A 70 -13.95 5.77 21.84
CA LYS A 70 -12.63 5.53 21.24
C LYS A 70 -11.65 6.70 21.31
N LYS A 71 -12.13 7.94 21.42
CA LYS A 71 -11.27 9.13 21.64
C LYS A 71 -10.51 9.11 22.96
N PHE A 72 -10.95 8.32 23.94
CA PHE A 72 -10.30 8.16 25.25
C PHE A 72 -9.57 6.82 25.38
N MET A 73 -9.33 6.15 24.24
CA MET A 73 -8.62 4.88 24.19
C MET A 73 -7.39 5.05 23.32
N TYR A 74 -6.28 4.48 23.77
CA TYR A 74 -5.12 4.23 22.93
C TYR A 74 -5.13 2.75 22.56
N ILE A 75 -5.26 2.47 21.27
CA ILE A 75 -5.40 1.11 20.73
C ILE A 75 -4.18 0.81 19.88
N ASP A 76 -3.53 -0.30 20.18
CA ASP A 76 -2.39 -0.83 19.45
C ASP A 76 -2.72 -2.26 19.02
N LEU A 77 -2.88 -2.50 17.72
CA LEU A 77 -3.18 -3.83 17.21
C LEU A 77 -1.86 -4.55 16.90
N GLU A 78 -1.64 -5.70 17.54
CA GLU A 78 -0.48 -6.56 17.28
C GLU A 78 -0.65 -7.27 15.93
N ASP A 79 -1.87 -7.75 15.65
CA ASP A 79 -2.31 -8.35 14.38
C ASP A 79 -3.84 -8.23 14.21
N GLU A 80 -4.43 -8.85 13.19
CA GLU A 80 -5.89 -8.78 12.96
C GLU A 80 -6.72 -9.48 14.05
N SER A 81 -6.09 -10.33 14.85
CA SER A 81 -6.71 -11.18 15.86
C SER A 81 -6.47 -10.71 17.29
N CYS A 82 -5.49 -9.84 17.54
CA CYS A 82 -5.18 -9.38 18.87
C CYS A 82 -4.60 -7.96 18.93
N GLY A 83 -4.77 -7.34 20.09
CA GLY A 83 -4.23 -6.02 20.34
C GLY A 83 -4.30 -5.65 21.81
N THR A 84 -3.84 -4.44 22.08
CA THR A 84 -3.75 -3.87 23.40
C THR A 84 -4.51 -2.55 23.43
N VAL A 85 -5.25 -2.31 24.51
CA VAL A 85 -6.02 -1.09 24.71
C VAL A 85 -5.62 -0.46 26.03
N GLN A 86 -5.33 0.83 26.02
CA GLN A 86 -5.07 1.62 27.22
C GLN A 86 -6.15 2.69 27.38
N THR A 87 -6.78 2.72 28.54
CA THR A 87 -7.79 3.72 28.87
C THR A 87 -7.97 3.85 30.38
N LYS A 88 -8.23 5.06 30.88
CA LYS A 88 -8.45 5.35 32.31
C LYS A 88 -7.37 4.76 33.24
N GLY A 89 -6.10 4.79 32.81
CA GLY A 89 -4.97 4.26 33.58
C GLY A 89 -4.92 2.72 33.65
N LYS A 90 -5.76 2.01 32.88
CA LYS A 90 -5.78 0.55 32.79
C LYS A 90 -5.34 0.11 31.40
N LYS A 91 -4.67 -1.04 31.34
CA LYS A 91 -4.26 -1.68 30.10
C LYS A 91 -5.01 -3.00 29.95
N TYR A 92 -5.44 -3.31 28.74
CA TYR A 92 -6.20 -4.50 28.40
C TYR A 92 -5.56 -5.20 27.21
N LYS A 93 -5.53 -6.53 27.20
CA LYS A 93 -5.29 -7.33 26.01
C LYS A 93 -6.64 -7.76 25.45
N VAL A 94 -6.84 -7.53 24.15
CA VAL A 94 -8.06 -7.84 23.42
C VAL A 94 -7.75 -8.90 22.38
N ILE A 95 -8.63 -9.89 22.27
CA ILE A 95 -8.56 -10.96 21.28
C ILE A 95 -9.87 -10.94 20.49
N PHE A 96 -9.77 -11.00 19.17
CA PHE A 96 -10.90 -10.97 18.24
C PHE A 96 -11.14 -12.35 17.62
N TYR A 97 -12.41 -12.62 17.28
CA TYR A 97 -12.73 -13.58 16.23
C TYR A 97 -12.61 -12.87 14.88
N THR A 98 -11.92 -13.50 13.95
CA THR A 98 -11.67 -12.95 12.62
C THR A 98 -12.31 -13.80 11.52
N GLN A 99 -12.59 -13.19 10.37
CA GLN A 99 -12.96 -13.89 9.14
C GLN A 99 -12.12 -13.41 7.98
N LYS A 100 -11.96 -14.27 6.98
CA LYS A 100 -11.30 -13.92 5.73
C LYS A 100 -12.14 -12.91 4.94
N ILE A 101 -11.49 -11.88 4.40
CA ILE A 101 -12.14 -10.88 3.55
C ILE A 101 -12.36 -11.48 2.14
N LYS A 102 -13.61 -11.47 1.67
CA LYS A 102 -13.95 -12.01 0.34
C LYS A 102 -13.26 -11.17 -0.76
N GLY A 103 -12.54 -11.84 -1.66
CA GLY A 103 -11.83 -11.18 -2.75
C GLY A 103 -10.40 -10.75 -2.42
N GLU A 104 -9.98 -10.86 -1.16
CA GLU A 104 -8.61 -10.59 -0.71
C GLU A 104 -7.96 -11.90 -0.26
N LYS A 105 -6.85 -12.29 -0.90
CA LYS A 105 -6.05 -13.42 -0.40
C LYS A 105 -5.30 -12.95 0.85
N GLU A 106 -5.31 -13.78 1.89
CA GLU A 106 -4.54 -13.60 3.14
C GLU A 106 -4.96 -12.45 4.07
N TRP A 107 -6.04 -11.71 3.75
CA TRP A 107 -6.56 -10.68 4.66
C TRP A 107 -7.70 -11.18 5.52
N TYR A 108 -7.65 -10.83 6.81
CA TYR A 108 -8.68 -11.11 7.80
C TYR A 108 -9.24 -9.82 8.37
N GLU A 109 -10.48 -9.86 8.86
CA GLU A 109 -11.11 -8.73 9.55
C GLU A 109 -11.70 -9.16 10.89
N PRO A 110 -11.65 -8.29 11.93
CA PRO A 110 -12.26 -8.58 13.21
C PRO A 110 -13.79 -8.47 13.11
N ILE A 111 -14.49 -9.46 13.67
CA ILE A 111 -15.96 -9.55 13.64
C ILE A 111 -16.56 -9.27 15.02
N ARG A 112 -15.94 -9.82 16.06
CA ARG A 112 -16.38 -9.69 17.45
C ARG A 112 -15.22 -9.92 18.40
N ILE A 113 -15.34 -9.44 19.63
CA ILE A 113 -14.36 -9.72 20.68
C ILE A 113 -14.56 -11.16 21.17
N LYS A 114 -13.47 -11.93 21.13
CA LYS A 114 -13.38 -13.25 21.73
C LYS A 114 -13.11 -13.16 23.22
N ASN A 115 -12.19 -12.27 23.62
CA ASN A 115 -11.83 -12.08 25.01
C ASN A 115 -11.22 -10.69 25.23
N ILE A 116 -11.41 -10.13 26.42
CA ILE A 116 -10.75 -8.90 26.88
C ILE A 116 -10.28 -9.09 28.31
N VAL A 117 -8.98 -8.92 28.54
CA VAL A 117 -8.35 -9.19 29.83
C VAL A 117 -7.59 -7.97 30.28
N GLN A 118 -7.89 -7.45 31.47
CA GLN A 118 -7.11 -6.39 32.07
C GLN A 118 -5.71 -6.92 32.42
N LEU A 119 -4.68 -6.28 31.90
CA LEU A 119 -3.29 -6.56 32.26
C LEU A 119 -3.00 -5.89 33.62
N LYS A 120 -2.29 -6.63 34.47
CA LYS A 120 -1.82 -6.14 35.77
C LYS A 120 -0.67 -5.16 35.60
#